data_AF-A0A2R5G9K4-F1
#
_entry.id   AF-A0A2R5G9K4-F1
#
_cell.length_a   1.000
_cell.length_b   1.000
_cell.length_c   1.000
_cell.angle_alpha   90.00
_cell.angle_beta   90.00
_cell.angle_gamma   90.00
#
_symmetry.space_group_name_H-M   'P 1'
#
loop_
_entity.id
_entity.type
_entity.pdbx_description
1 polymer ?
#
loop_
_entity_poly.entity_id
_entity_poly.type
_entity_poly.pdbx_seq_one_letter_code
_entity_poly.pdbx_strand_id
1 'polypeptide(L)'
;MEQTAATRPVAKRPRREDVQQEQQEQEEHNEADTDKRAVVLFYKYVNLGDGVAAEILRQESKCAELGLSGRMRVAPEGINGTLFGSMSALAAYEAFMENTKEFPGIQYKYSGAGAEGKDPFEGALVVQKTSEVTSTGPMRDAKPTALGGRGGTHLSPDDFHELLRRAEKDKDIVVLDTRNHYETAVGTFRQAVDPKLRCFAQFPSWIEANQDLLKGKHVAMFCTGGVRCEKASAWVRNLGVASEVSQLAGGIHSYLERFSPAAKASGVATRVPAANANGEDAPSRDPTAVSTTAAEIVASGAGEEAPVGGDEEKGANAAKDSECFFEGINFQFDKRFSQSVVGEGSGISSIPRAVCLSCATPWSETREGVQCFVCKDFVLLCDDCVSKMSLTPLDGFSGERPENAILCAEHQFLADDWRSRVARLDLSDETIAQHIVALERLLRASSRKRQQRGQAKRKARLRLQIERLETLAKERGSACEALLTTLRARDQRGEAGFAPFVPMFAWRPRVATLE
;
A
#
# COMPACT_ATOMS: atom_id res chain seq x y z
N MET A 1 -10.35 74.54 -43.55
CA MET A 1 -11.31 73.55 -43.01
C MET A 1 -10.55 72.68 -42.03
N GLU A 2 -11.16 72.45 -40.87
CA GLU A 2 -10.56 72.17 -39.56
C GLU A 2 -9.57 71.00 -39.46
N GLN A 3 -8.51 71.20 -38.70
CA GLN A 3 -7.72 70.14 -38.07
C GLN A 3 -8.29 69.90 -36.66
N THR A 4 -8.94 68.76 -36.43
CA THR A 4 -9.38 68.32 -35.11
C THR A 4 -8.28 67.48 -34.45
N ALA A 5 -7.70 68.02 -33.38
CA ALA A 5 -6.76 67.30 -32.53
C ALA A 5 -7.52 66.32 -31.61
N ALA A 6 -7.22 65.03 -31.71
CA ALA A 6 -7.74 64.01 -30.82
C ALA A 6 -7.03 64.05 -29.46
N THR A 7 -7.75 64.40 -28.41
CA THR A 7 -7.32 64.32 -27.01
C THR A 7 -7.27 62.86 -26.55
N ARG A 8 -6.09 62.39 -26.13
CA ARG A 8 -5.93 61.11 -25.40
C ARG A 8 -6.60 61.22 -24.02
N PRO A 9 -7.34 60.19 -23.55
CA PRO A 9 -7.89 60.22 -22.20
C PRO A 9 -6.76 60.01 -21.19
N VAL A 10 -6.69 60.89 -20.19
CA VAL A 10 -5.82 60.73 -19.02
C VAL A 10 -6.41 59.62 -18.16
N ALA A 11 -5.68 58.52 -18.00
CA ALA A 11 -6.04 57.46 -17.06
C ALA A 11 -6.14 58.05 -15.64
N LYS A 12 -7.32 57.98 -15.02
CA LYS A 12 -7.52 58.36 -13.62
C LYS A 12 -6.63 57.45 -12.76
N ARG A 13 -5.77 58.04 -11.93
CA ARG A 13 -5.07 57.29 -10.87
C ARG A 13 -6.13 56.65 -9.95
N PRO A 14 -5.99 55.37 -9.59
CA PRO A 14 -6.92 54.71 -8.67
C PRO A 14 -6.98 55.48 -7.34
N ARG A 15 -8.15 55.56 -6.71
CA ARG A 15 -8.28 56.25 -5.42
C ARG A 15 -7.50 55.46 -4.37
N ARG A 16 -6.94 56.15 -3.37
CA ARG A 16 -6.18 55.49 -2.29
C ARG A 16 -6.99 54.40 -1.59
N GLU A 17 -8.30 54.57 -1.52
CA GLU A 17 -9.23 53.59 -0.95
C GLU A 17 -9.31 52.31 -1.81
N ASP A 18 -9.33 52.41 -3.14
CA ASP A 18 -9.35 51.26 -4.05
C ASP A 18 -8.06 50.43 -3.95
N VAL A 19 -6.90 51.10 -3.81
CA VAL A 19 -5.59 50.44 -3.64
C VAL A 19 -5.47 49.77 -2.26
N GLN A 20 -6.08 50.36 -1.23
CA GLN A 20 -6.11 49.77 0.11
C GLN A 20 -7.06 48.58 0.19
N GLN A 21 -8.18 48.63 -0.54
CA GLN A 21 -9.12 47.51 -0.66
C GLN A 21 -8.50 46.35 -1.45
N GLU A 22 -7.84 46.61 -2.57
CA GLU A 22 -7.10 45.58 -3.33
C GLU A 22 -5.94 44.98 -2.52
N GLN A 23 -5.26 45.79 -1.69
CA GLN A 23 -4.21 45.31 -0.78
C GLN A 23 -4.77 44.48 0.38
N GLN A 24 -5.89 44.89 0.97
CA GLN A 24 -6.58 44.10 2.01
C GLN A 24 -7.16 42.81 1.44
N GLU A 25 -7.76 42.83 0.26
CA GLU A 25 -8.27 41.63 -0.41
C GLU A 25 -7.12 40.70 -0.82
N GLN A 26 -5.96 41.22 -1.23
CA GLN A 26 -4.75 40.42 -1.48
C GLN A 26 -4.10 39.88 -0.21
N GLU A 27 -4.12 40.63 0.90
CA GLU A 27 -3.64 40.18 2.21
C GLU A 27 -4.57 39.12 2.81
N GLU A 28 -5.89 39.30 2.74
CA GLU A 28 -6.89 38.30 3.16
C GLU A 28 -6.85 37.05 2.27
N HIS A 29 -6.60 37.19 0.95
CA HIS A 29 -6.43 36.04 0.06
C HIS A 29 -5.11 35.28 0.30
N ASN A 30 -4.03 35.99 0.68
CA ASN A 30 -2.76 35.38 1.08
C ASN A 30 -2.82 34.74 2.49
N GLU A 31 -3.56 35.31 3.44
CA GLU A 31 -3.87 34.67 4.73
C GLU A 31 -4.73 33.41 4.53
N ALA A 32 -5.70 33.44 3.62
CA ALA A 32 -6.53 32.28 3.29
C ALA A 32 -5.77 31.13 2.59
N ASP A 33 -4.68 31.41 1.87
CA ASP A 33 -3.85 30.37 1.23
C ASP A 33 -2.78 29.79 2.17
N THR A 34 -2.36 30.55 3.19
CA THR A 34 -1.40 30.09 4.22
C THR A 34 -2.03 29.19 5.28
N ASP A 35 -3.36 29.25 5.45
CA ASP A 35 -4.11 28.42 6.41
C ASP A 35 -4.47 27.02 5.86
N LYS A 36 -4.26 26.77 4.56
CA LYS A 36 -4.47 25.44 3.98
C LYS A 36 -3.43 24.46 4.53
N ARG A 37 -3.93 23.36 5.09
CA ARG A 37 -3.11 22.26 5.60
C ARG A 37 -3.20 21.07 4.65
N ALA A 38 -2.13 20.29 4.60
CA ALA A 38 -2.07 19.11 3.76
C ALA A 38 -1.24 18.00 4.41
N VAL A 39 -1.43 16.79 3.91
CA VAL A 39 -0.53 15.67 4.13
C VAL A 39 0.37 15.55 2.91
N VAL A 40 1.67 15.42 3.14
CA VAL A 40 2.66 15.14 2.09
C VAL A 40 3.28 13.77 2.30
N LEU A 41 3.38 12.99 1.23
CA LEU A 41 4.08 11.70 1.18
C LEU A 41 5.34 11.84 0.33
N PHE A 42 6.45 11.28 0.79
CA PHE A 42 7.70 11.28 0.01
C PHE A 42 8.60 10.11 0.40
N TYR A 43 9.49 9.74 -0.52
CA TYR A 43 10.59 8.82 -0.24
C TYR A 43 11.79 9.16 -1.13
N LYS A 44 12.98 8.76 -0.68
CA LYS A 44 14.20 8.79 -1.50
C LYS A 44 15.06 7.60 -1.12
N TYR A 45 15.43 6.80 -2.11
CA TYR A 45 16.51 5.84 -1.96
C TYR A 45 17.84 6.53 -2.26
N VAL A 46 18.69 6.62 -1.25
CA VAL A 46 20.04 7.19 -1.32
C VAL A 46 20.91 6.49 -0.28
N ASN A 47 22.19 6.28 -0.58
CA ASN A 47 23.09 5.63 0.37
C ASN A 47 23.46 6.63 1.49
N LEU A 48 22.80 6.51 2.63
CA LEU A 48 23.09 7.30 3.83
C LEU A 48 24.23 6.68 4.66
N GLY A 49 24.54 5.39 4.46
CA GLY A 49 25.58 4.68 5.21
C GLY A 49 25.43 4.85 6.72
N ASP A 50 26.48 5.32 7.38
CA ASP A 50 26.50 5.57 8.83
C ASP A 50 25.85 6.90 9.24
N GLY A 51 25.42 7.73 8.27
CA GLY A 51 24.80 9.04 8.48
C GLY A 51 23.36 9.00 9.03
N VAL A 52 22.77 7.81 9.20
CA VAL A 52 21.37 7.62 9.61
C VAL A 52 21.04 8.35 10.93
N ALA A 53 21.92 8.29 11.93
CA ALA A 53 21.65 8.93 13.22
C ALA A 53 21.66 10.46 13.12
N ALA A 54 22.61 11.03 12.36
CA ALA A 54 22.65 12.46 12.10
C ALA A 54 21.43 12.92 11.31
N GLU A 55 21.00 12.11 10.33
CA GLU A 55 19.83 12.39 9.54
C GLU A 55 18.54 12.42 10.37
N ILE A 56 18.36 11.48 11.29
CA ILE A 56 17.22 11.49 12.21
C ILE A 56 17.14 12.82 12.99
N LEU A 57 18.27 13.25 13.57
CA LEU A 57 18.32 14.50 14.34
C LEU A 57 18.02 15.74 13.46
N ARG A 58 18.50 15.76 12.22
CA ARG A 58 18.17 16.82 11.24
C ARG A 58 16.67 16.89 10.98
N GLN A 59 16.05 15.73 10.75
CA GLN A 59 14.63 15.61 10.47
C GLN A 59 13.76 16.02 11.66
N GLU A 60 14.09 15.56 12.86
CA GLU A 60 13.40 15.94 14.10
C GLU A 60 13.50 17.45 14.35
N SER A 61 14.70 18.02 14.24
CA SER A 61 14.94 19.45 14.47
C SER A 61 14.18 20.31 13.47
N LYS A 62 14.23 19.97 12.17
CA LYS A 62 13.59 20.77 11.14
C LYS A 62 12.07 20.69 11.19
N CYS A 63 11.52 19.51 11.45
CA CYS A 63 10.07 19.36 11.60
C CYS A 63 9.56 20.09 12.86
N ALA A 64 10.30 20.04 13.96
CA ALA A 64 9.96 20.80 15.18
C ALA A 64 9.99 22.31 14.94
N GLU A 65 11.02 22.82 14.25
CA GLU A 65 11.14 24.24 13.85
C GLU A 65 9.92 24.69 13.03
N LEU A 66 9.46 23.85 12.11
CA LEU A 66 8.37 24.15 11.19
C LEU A 66 6.97 23.80 11.73
N GLY A 67 6.88 23.25 12.95
CA GLY A 67 5.60 22.81 13.53
C GLY A 67 4.93 21.66 12.76
N LEU A 68 5.71 20.78 12.14
CA LEU A 68 5.23 19.63 11.38
C LEU A 68 5.03 18.41 12.28
N SER A 69 3.93 17.70 12.05
CA SER A 69 3.67 16.38 12.64
C SER A 69 3.80 15.30 11.56
N GLY A 70 4.01 14.05 11.95
CA GLY A 70 4.19 12.98 10.97
C GLY A 70 4.96 11.75 11.42
N ARG A 71 5.25 10.89 10.45
CA ARG A 71 6.01 9.66 10.64
C ARG A 71 7.07 9.54 9.56
N MET A 72 8.31 9.27 9.97
CA MET A 72 9.43 9.07 9.08
C MET A 72 10.20 7.81 9.44
N ARG A 73 10.71 7.12 8.43
CA ARG A 73 11.67 6.03 8.54
C ARG A 73 12.97 6.47 7.89
N VAL A 74 14.06 6.37 8.63
CA VAL A 74 15.41 6.63 8.14
C VAL A 74 16.21 5.34 8.26
N ALA A 75 16.77 4.91 7.13
CA ALA A 75 17.55 3.69 7.01
C ALA A 75 18.84 3.96 6.23
N PRO A 76 19.84 3.06 6.26
CA PRO A 76 21.07 3.24 5.47
C PRO A 76 20.81 3.41 3.97
N GLU A 77 19.65 2.91 3.49
CA GLU A 77 19.22 2.99 2.10
C GLU A 77 18.35 4.22 1.76
N GLY A 78 18.10 5.12 2.71
CA GLY A 78 17.43 6.40 2.44
C GLY A 78 16.37 6.82 3.48
N ILE A 79 15.36 7.54 3.01
CA ILE A 79 14.26 8.09 3.83
C ILE A 79 12.89 7.80 3.20
N ASN A 80 11.88 7.59 4.05
CA ASN A 80 10.47 7.49 3.65
C ASN A 80 9.62 8.19 4.73
N GLY A 81 8.81 9.16 4.32
CA GLY A 81 8.12 10.07 5.23
C GLY A 81 6.69 10.37 4.83
N THR A 82 5.89 10.67 5.85
CA THR A 82 4.58 11.30 5.71
C THR A 82 4.50 12.42 6.75
N LEU A 83 4.26 13.65 6.29
CA LEU A 83 4.20 14.83 7.14
C LEU A 83 2.87 15.56 6.95
N PHE A 84 2.46 16.27 7.98
CA PHE A 84 1.28 17.13 7.99
C PHE A 84 1.64 18.52 8.53
N GLY A 85 1.08 19.55 7.90
CA GLY A 85 1.32 20.94 8.27
C GLY A 85 0.63 21.92 7.35
N SER A 86 0.84 23.21 7.57
CA SER A 86 0.44 24.25 6.61
C SER A 86 1.23 24.10 5.31
N MET A 87 0.66 24.55 4.19
CA MET A 87 1.35 24.54 2.90
C MET A 87 2.67 25.34 2.94
N SER A 88 2.74 26.41 3.73
CA SER A 88 3.97 27.20 3.92
C SER A 88 5.06 26.41 4.65
N ALA A 89 4.72 25.70 5.73
CA ALA A 89 5.65 24.86 6.47
C ALA A 89 6.13 23.68 5.61
N LEU A 90 5.24 23.05 4.85
CA LEU A 90 5.59 21.96 3.93
C LEU A 90 6.50 22.45 2.80
N ALA A 91 6.22 23.61 2.19
CA ALA A 91 7.09 24.21 1.18
C ALA A 91 8.49 24.55 1.74
N ALA A 92 8.56 25.07 2.97
CA ALA A 92 9.84 25.32 3.64
C ALA A 92 10.62 24.03 3.92
N TYR A 93 9.91 22.94 4.26
CA TYR A 93 10.52 21.62 4.41
C TYR A 93 11.05 21.06 3.08
N GLU A 94 10.29 21.20 1.99
CA GLU A 94 10.75 20.80 0.65
C GLU A 94 12.03 21.55 0.24
N ALA A 95 12.07 22.87 0.45
CA ALA A 95 13.26 23.67 0.16
C ALA A 95 14.46 23.21 1.00
N PHE A 96 14.25 22.86 2.28
CA PHE A 96 15.30 22.31 3.13
C PHE A 96 15.85 20.98 2.57
N MET A 97 14.96 20.08 2.17
CA MET A 97 15.35 18.78 1.60
C MET A 97 16.06 18.93 0.25
N GLU A 98 15.59 19.84 -0.61
CA GLU A 98 16.22 20.09 -1.92
C GLU A 98 17.65 20.63 -1.78
N ASN A 99 17.91 21.43 -0.74
CA ASN A 99 19.23 21.95 -0.42
C ASN A 99 20.09 20.99 0.42
N THR A 100 19.55 19.82 0.80
CA THR A 100 20.30 18.78 1.50
C THR A 100 20.95 17.86 0.48
N LYS A 101 22.28 17.73 0.54
CA LYS A 101 23.12 17.02 -0.44
C LYS A 101 22.56 15.66 -0.88
N GLU A 102 22.01 14.90 0.05
CA GLU A 102 21.50 13.54 -0.19
C GLU A 102 20.09 13.49 -0.81
N PHE A 103 19.34 14.59 -0.78
CA PHE A 103 17.90 14.62 -1.08
C PHE A 103 17.40 15.54 -2.21
N PRO A 104 18.21 15.99 -3.18
CA PRO A 104 17.65 16.75 -4.30
C PRO A 104 16.71 15.89 -5.16
N GLY A 105 15.69 16.52 -5.73
CA GLY A 105 14.73 15.91 -6.66
C GLY A 105 13.82 14.88 -6.01
N ILE A 106 13.40 15.08 -4.77
CA ILE A 106 12.33 14.28 -4.15
C ILE A 106 10.98 14.65 -4.79
N GLN A 107 10.16 13.65 -5.08
CA GLN A 107 8.77 13.87 -5.49
C GLN A 107 7.87 13.90 -4.27
N TYR A 108 7.26 15.06 -4.03
CA TYR A 108 6.34 15.29 -2.92
C TYR A 108 4.90 15.14 -3.39
N LYS A 109 4.17 14.25 -2.73
CA LYS A 109 2.81 13.88 -3.09
C LYS A 109 1.86 14.46 -2.07
N TYR A 110 1.00 15.40 -2.45
CA TYR A 110 0.09 16.10 -1.57
C TYR A 110 -1.31 15.50 -1.59
N SER A 111 -1.95 15.55 -0.43
CA SER A 111 -3.36 15.29 -0.27
C SER A 111 -3.93 16.38 0.64
N GLY A 112 -5.00 17.07 0.24
CA GLY A 112 -5.61 18.18 1.01
C GLY A 112 -6.37 17.68 2.24
N ALA A 113 -6.28 18.38 3.40
CA ALA A 113 -6.58 17.93 4.79
C ALA A 113 -7.99 17.35 5.12
N GLY A 114 -8.78 16.92 4.13
CA GLY A 114 -10.20 16.61 4.29
C GLY A 114 -11.00 17.85 4.68
N ALA A 115 -12.33 17.71 4.75
CA ALA A 115 -13.22 18.81 5.13
C ALA A 115 -12.99 19.34 6.57
N GLU A 116 -12.34 18.56 7.44
CA GLU A 116 -12.15 18.89 8.86
C GLU A 116 -10.76 19.42 9.21
N GLY A 117 -9.78 19.42 8.28
CA GLY A 117 -8.45 19.96 8.56
C GLY A 117 -7.68 19.24 9.68
N LYS A 118 -8.11 18.03 10.07
CA LYS A 118 -7.65 17.33 11.28
C LYS A 118 -6.28 16.71 11.06
N ASP A 119 -5.36 16.98 12.00
CA ASP A 119 -4.02 16.42 12.00
C ASP A 119 -4.05 14.88 12.09
N PRO A 120 -3.50 14.13 11.11
CA PRO A 120 -3.43 12.67 11.13
C PRO A 120 -2.49 12.07 12.17
N PHE A 121 -1.66 12.88 12.80
CA PHE A 121 -0.64 12.44 13.72
C PHE A 121 -0.86 12.99 15.13
N GLU A 122 -1.95 13.74 15.35
CA GLU A 122 -2.32 14.30 16.66
C GLU A 122 -1.21 15.17 17.26
N GLY A 123 -0.53 15.94 16.41
CA GLY A 123 0.62 16.76 16.78
C GLY A 123 1.91 15.98 17.00
N ALA A 124 1.91 14.65 16.88
CA ALA A 124 3.09 13.84 17.12
C ALA A 124 4.00 13.74 15.88
N LEU A 125 5.30 13.89 16.10
CA LEU A 125 6.33 13.54 15.12
C LEU A 125 7.08 12.29 15.60
N VAL A 126 7.18 11.27 14.73
CA VAL A 126 7.95 10.06 15.00
C VAL A 126 8.96 9.84 13.89
N VAL A 127 10.25 9.98 14.20
CA VAL A 127 11.35 9.67 13.28
C VAL A 127 12.04 8.40 13.75
N GLN A 128 11.84 7.30 13.01
CA GLN A 128 12.29 5.99 13.41
C GLN A 128 13.53 5.54 12.63
N LYS A 129 14.58 5.14 13.36
CA LYS A 129 15.68 4.37 12.79
C LYS A 129 15.19 2.99 12.38
N THR A 130 15.35 2.63 11.11
CA THR A 130 15.00 1.31 10.59
C THR A 130 16.16 0.71 9.80
N SER A 131 16.10 -0.61 9.56
CA SER A 131 17.04 -1.28 8.65
C SER A 131 16.73 -1.01 7.18
N GLU A 132 15.47 -0.67 6.87
CA GLU A 132 14.96 -0.43 5.52
C GLU A 132 13.92 0.70 5.55
N VAL A 133 13.82 1.48 4.48
CA VAL A 133 12.79 2.54 4.36
C VAL A 133 11.39 1.96 4.17
N THR A 134 11.33 0.74 3.65
CA THR A 134 10.13 -0.10 3.59
C THR A 134 10.51 -1.54 3.95
N SER A 135 9.75 -2.18 4.83
CA SER A 135 10.07 -3.53 5.31
C SER A 135 9.83 -4.55 4.21
N THR A 136 10.89 -5.18 3.71
CA THR A 136 10.80 -6.08 2.53
C THR A 136 11.08 -7.54 2.84
N GLY A 137 11.46 -7.85 4.08
CA GLY A 137 11.70 -9.22 4.52
C GLY A 137 12.82 -9.87 3.68
N PRO A 138 12.54 -10.99 2.97
CA PRO A 138 13.56 -11.67 2.16
C PRO A 138 14.18 -10.83 1.02
N MET A 139 13.54 -9.73 0.58
CA MET A 139 14.08 -8.88 -0.49
C MET A 139 15.07 -7.82 -0.01
N ARG A 140 15.56 -7.90 1.23
CA ARG A 140 16.43 -6.84 1.79
C ARG A 140 17.64 -6.53 0.90
N ASP A 141 18.17 -7.53 0.21
CA ASP A 141 19.33 -7.40 -0.66
C ASP A 141 18.96 -6.99 -2.10
N ALA A 142 17.66 -6.89 -2.43
CA ALA A 142 17.18 -6.34 -3.69
C ALA A 142 17.43 -4.83 -3.71
N LYS A 143 18.33 -4.40 -4.59
CA LYS A 143 18.72 -2.99 -4.72
C LYS A 143 17.80 -2.28 -5.73
N PRO A 144 17.14 -1.17 -5.34
CA PRO A 144 16.50 -0.26 -6.27
C PRO A 144 17.47 0.29 -7.32
N THR A 145 16.95 0.75 -8.46
CA THR A 145 17.76 1.41 -9.51
C THR A 145 18.55 2.60 -8.97
N ALA A 146 17.96 3.40 -8.08
CA ALA A 146 18.61 4.55 -7.43
C ALA A 146 19.85 4.19 -6.60
N LEU A 147 20.00 2.92 -6.19
CA LEU A 147 21.16 2.41 -5.45
C LEU A 147 22.05 1.50 -6.32
N GLY A 148 21.99 1.66 -7.64
CA GLY A 148 22.79 0.90 -8.61
C GLY A 148 22.28 -0.51 -8.90
N GLY A 149 21.03 -0.83 -8.52
CA GLY A 149 20.38 -2.07 -8.89
C GLY A 149 19.72 -2.03 -10.27
N ARG A 150 18.98 -3.09 -10.59
CA ARG A 150 18.21 -3.22 -11.85
C ARG A 150 16.73 -3.37 -11.55
N GLY A 151 16.03 -2.24 -11.41
CA GLY A 151 14.57 -2.21 -11.23
C GLY A 151 13.79 -2.37 -12.55
N GLY A 152 12.47 -2.35 -12.43
CA GLY A 152 11.58 -2.22 -13.58
C GLY A 152 11.59 -0.82 -14.18
N THR A 153 11.14 -0.69 -15.43
CA THR A 153 10.99 0.59 -16.11
C THR A 153 9.90 1.42 -15.44
N HIS A 154 10.20 2.67 -15.06
CA HIS A 154 9.21 3.60 -14.53
C HIS A 154 8.34 4.14 -15.67
N LEU A 155 7.04 3.85 -15.63
CA LEU A 155 6.05 4.36 -16.58
C LEU A 155 5.40 5.62 -16.00
N SER A 156 5.25 6.66 -16.82
CA SER A 156 4.46 7.83 -16.46
C SER A 156 2.99 7.43 -16.21
N PRO A 157 2.19 8.26 -15.52
CA PRO A 157 0.74 8.04 -15.41
C PRO A 157 0.06 7.77 -16.76
N ASP A 158 0.41 8.53 -17.80
CA ASP A 158 -0.17 8.36 -19.14
C ASP A 158 0.27 7.04 -19.79
N ASP A 159 1.56 6.68 -19.73
CA ASP A 159 2.04 5.39 -20.29
C ASP A 159 1.43 4.19 -19.55
N PHE A 160 1.26 4.31 -18.23
CA PHE A 160 0.62 3.29 -17.42
C PHE A 160 -0.87 3.17 -17.74
N HIS A 161 -1.56 4.29 -18.00
CA HIS A 161 -2.96 4.29 -18.45
C HIS A 161 -3.14 3.53 -19.77
N GLU A 162 -2.25 3.76 -20.75
CA GLU A 162 -2.25 3.01 -22.00
C GLU A 162 -1.90 1.52 -21.80
N LEU A 163 -1.02 1.20 -20.84
CA LEU A 163 -0.74 -0.18 -20.45
C LEU A 163 -1.98 -0.86 -19.87
N LEU A 164 -2.73 -0.19 -18.97
CA LEU A 164 -3.97 -0.73 -18.40
C LEU A 164 -5.02 -1.00 -19.49
N ARG A 165 -5.18 -0.07 -20.43
CA ARG A 165 -6.10 -0.25 -21.57
C ARG A 165 -5.74 -1.44 -22.44
N ARG A 166 -4.43 -1.69 -22.65
CA ARG A 166 -3.96 -2.89 -23.37
C ARG A 166 -4.20 -4.15 -22.56
N ALA A 167 -3.94 -4.11 -21.24
CA ALA A 167 -4.11 -5.25 -20.34
C ALA A 167 -5.56 -5.78 -20.32
N GLU A 168 -6.57 -4.94 -20.59
CA GLU A 168 -7.96 -5.40 -20.70
C GLU A 168 -8.18 -6.45 -21.81
N LYS A 169 -7.32 -6.47 -22.82
CA LYS A 169 -7.42 -7.34 -24.00
C LYS A 169 -6.25 -8.31 -24.12
N ASP A 170 -5.11 -7.97 -23.51
CA ASP A 170 -3.87 -8.72 -23.60
C ASP A 170 -3.57 -9.48 -22.30
N LYS A 171 -3.71 -10.81 -22.36
CA LYS A 171 -3.41 -11.71 -21.23
C LYS A 171 -1.92 -11.85 -20.95
N ASP A 172 -1.04 -11.33 -21.81
CA ASP A 172 0.41 -11.30 -21.58
C ASP A 172 0.87 -10.07 -20.82
N ILE A 173 -0.06 -9.20 -20.40
CA ILE A 173 0.19 -8.12 -19.46
C ILE A 173 -0.41 -8.48 -18.10
N VAL A 174 0.43 -8.49 -17.06
CA VAL A 174 0.04 -8.73 -15.68
C VAL A 174 0.17 -7.42 -14.90
N VAL A 175 -0.97 -6.88 -14.49
CA VAL A 175 -1.02 -5.70 -13.61
C VAL A 175 -1.05 -6.21 -12.17
N LEU A 176 -0.02 -5.91 -11.38
CA LEU A 176 0.19 -6.51 -10.06
C LEU A 176 0.15 -5.47 -8.94
N ASP A 177 -0.80 -5.65 -8.02
CA ASP A 177 -0.89 -4.83 -6.81
C ASP A 177 0.14 -5.30 -5.77
N THR A 178 1.07 -4.43 -5.38
CA THR A 178 2.10 -4.77 -4.39
C THR A 178 1.73 -4.33 -2.97
N ARG A 179 0.46 -3.93 -2.77
CA ARG A 179 -0.04 -3.44 -1.48
C ARG A 179 -0.50 -4.56 -0.57
N ASN A 180 -0.76 -4.21 0.68
CA ASN A 180 -1.41 -5.13 1.60
C ASN A 180 -2.89 -5.26 1.23
N HIS A 181 -3.49 -6.41 1.51
CA HIS A 181 -4.87 -6.75 1.16
C HIS A 181 -5.88 -5.72 1.68
N TYR A 182 -5.68 -5.14 2.87
CA TYR A 182 -6.58 -4.10 3.39
C TYR A 182 -6.58 -2.82 2.52
N GLU A 183 -5.48 -2.52 1.84
CA GLU A 183 -5.37 -1.38 0.91
C GLU A 183 -6.01 -1.72 -0.44
N THR A 184 -5.83 -2.95 -0.90
CA THR A 184 -6.42 -3.44 -2.15
C THR A 184 -7.93 -3.58 -2.05
N ALA A 185 -8.44 -4.00 -0.89
CA ALA A 185 -9.87 -4.15 -0.62
C ALA A 185 -10.65 -2.83 -0.70
N VAL A 186 -10.02 -1.69 -0.39
CA VAL A 186 -10.70 -0.38 -0.46
C VAL A 186 -10.68 0.24 -1.84
N GLY A 187 -9.74 -0.15 -2.70
CA GLY A 187 -9.70 0.27 -4.09
C GLY A 187 -8.44 -0.21 -4.79
N THR A 188 -8.54 -0.53 -6.09
CA THR A 188 -7.43 -1.03 -6.91
C THR A 188 -7.72 -0.80 -8.40
N PHE A 189 -6.72 -0.98 -9.25
CA PHE A 189 -6.91 -0.92 -10.70
C PHE A 189 -7.77 -2.09 -11.19
N ARG A 190 -8.63 -1.83 -12.17
CA ARG A 190 -9.42 -2.84 -12.85
C ARG A 190 -8.50 -3.96 -13.36
N GLN A 191 -8.91 -5.21 -13.14
CA GLN A 191 -8.16 -6.43 -13.52
C GLN A 191 -6.77 -6.60 -12.86
N ALA A 192 -6.38 -5.77 -11.89
CA ALA A 192 -5.15 -6.01 -11.15
C ALA A 192 -5.21 -7.31 -10.35
N VAL A 193 -4.11 -8.07 -10.38
CA VAL A 193 -3.90 -9.23 -9.53
C VAL A 193 -3.67 -8.76 -8.10
N ASP A 194 -4.52 -9.19 -7.17
CA ASP A 194 -4.35 -9.03 -5.72
C ASP A 194 -3.62 -10.24 -5.14
N PRO A 195 -2.35 -10.10 -4.69
CA PRO A 195 -1.62 -11.18 -4.04
C PRO A 195 -2.13 -11.55 -2.65
N LYS A 196 -3.06 -10.77 -2.09
CA LYS A 196 -3.62 -10.90 -0.73
C LYS A 196 -2.55 -10.85 0.35
N LEU A 197 -1.57 -9.94 0.21
CA LEU A 197 -0.48 -9.79 1.19
C LEU A 197 -1.04 -9.23 2.51
N ARG A 198 -0.72 -9.85 3.63
CA ARG A 198 -0.94 -9.20 4.95
C ARG A 198 0.14 -8.18 5.24
N CYS A 199 1.37 -8.48 4.82
CA CYS A 199 2.49 -7.56 4.88
C CYS A 199 3.36 -7.71 3.64
N PHE A 200 3.99 -6.61 3.22
CA PHE A 200 4.82 -6.58 2.01
C PHE A 200 5.99 -7.59 2.03
N ALA A 201 6.49 -7.96 3.21
CA ALA A 201 7.51 -9.00 3.37
C ALA A 201 7.09 -10.40 2.87
N GLN A 202 5.79 -10.63 2.63
CA GLN A 202 5.27 -11.87 2.04
C GLN A 202 5.34 -11.90 0.51
N PHE A 203 5.59 -10.76 -0.14
CA PHE A 203 5.64 -10.63 -1.59
C PHE A 203 6.58 -11.64 -2.27
N PRO A 204 7.81 -11.90 -1.77
CA PRO A 204 8.73 -12.85 -2.41
C PRO A 204 8.15 -14.26 -2.47
N SER A 205 7.63 -14.75 -1.35
CA SER A 205 7.02 -16.07 -1.27
C SER A 205 5.80 -16.19 -2.16
N TRP A 206 5.03 -15.10 -2.33
CA TRP A 206 3.92 -15.08 -3.27
C TRP A 206 4.42 -15.17 -4.72
N ILE A 207 5.44 -14.38 -5.10
CA ILE A 207 6.03 -14.43 -6.45
C ILE A 207 6.57 -15.83 -6.75
N GLU A 208 7.31 -16.43 -5.83
CA GLU A 208 7.87 -17.78 -5.98
C GLU A 208 6.77 -18.84 -6.17
N ALA A 209 5.66 -18.73 -5.45
CA ALA A 209 4.53 -19.65 -5.59
C ALA A 209 3.68 -19.42 -6.85
N ASN A 210 3.85 -18.28 -7.52
CA ASN A 210 3.02 -17.84 -8.66
C ASN A 210 3.84 -17.49 -9.90
N GLN A 211 5.06 -18.04 -10.05
CA GLN A 211 5.92 -17.71 -11.20
C GLN A 211 5.26 -17.99 -12.55
N ASP A 212 4.40 -19.01 -12.64
CA ASP A 212 3.67 -19.33 -13.86
C ASP A 212 2.72 -18.21 -14.30
N LEU A 213 2.20 -17.41 -13.37
CA LEU A 213 1.40 -16.23 -13.69
C LEU A 213 2.24 -15.13 -14.34
N LEU A 214 3.56 -15.11 -14.13
CA LEU A 214 4.46 -14.04 -14.59
C LEU A 214 5.31 -14.46 -15.79
N LYS A 215 5.42 -15.77 -16.02
CA LYS A 215 6.38 -16.35 -16.95
C LYS A 215 6.18 -15.84 -18.37
N GLY A 216 7.19 -15.17 -18.92
CA GLY A 216 7.17 -14.63 -20.29
C GLY A 216 6.26 -13.41 -20.50
N LYS A 217 5.65 -12.88 -19.44
CA LYS A 217 4.68 -11.78 -19.50
C LYS A 217 5.30 -10.44 -19.14
N HIS A 218 4.64 -9.35 -19.55
CA HIS A 218 4.93 -8.00 -19.10
C HIS A 218 4.30 -7.79 -17.72
N VAL A 219 5.11 -7.67 -16.68
CA VAL A 219 4.64 -7.46 -15.31
C VAL A 219 4.73 -5.98 -14.96
N ALA A 220 3.57 -5.34 -14.82
CA ALA A 220 3.43 -3.93 -14.45
C ALA A 220 2.97 -3.82 -12.99
N MET A 221 3.79 -3.23 -12.12
CA MET A 221 3.52 -3.14 -10.69
C MET A 221 3.13 -1.73 -10.23
N PHE A 222 2.28 -1.67 -9.21
CA PHE A 222 1.92 -0.42 -8.56
C PHE A 222 1.78 -0.57 -7.05
N CYS A 223 1.86 0.56 -6.35
CA CYS A 223 1.45 0.72 -4.95
C CYS A 223 0.99 2.16 -4.74
N THR A 224 0.68 2.55 -3.51
CA THR A 224 0.17 3.89 -3.15
C THR A 224 1.02 5.03 -3.72
N GLY A 225 2.34 4.99 -3.48
CA GLY A 225 3.24 6.12 -3.78
C GLY A 225 4.56 5.76 -4.44
N GLY A 226 4.78 4.48 -4.81
CA GLY A 226 5.96 4.00 -5.55
C GLY A 226 7.01 3.23 -4.72
N VAL A 227 7.20 3.55 -3.43
CA VAL A 227 8.34 3.06 -2.61
C VAL A 227 8.50 1.52 -2.54
N ARG A 228 7.39 0.76 -2.58
CA ARG A 228 7.41 -0.72 -2.59
C ARG A 228 7.83 -1.27 -3.94
N CYS A 229 7.37 -0.65 -5.03
CA CYS A 229 7.65 -1.08 -6.39
C CYS A 229 9.15 -1.00 -6.72
N GLU A 230 9.88 -0.08 -6.11
CA GLU A 230 11.33 0.06 -6.32
C GLU A 230 12.11 -1.23 -6.00
N LYS A 231 11.75 -1.90 -4.90
CA LYS A 231 12.35 -3.19 -4.51
C LYS A 231 11.63 -4.38 -5.13
N ALA A 232 10.30 -4.36 -5.22
CA ALA A 232 9.53 -5.44 -5.82
C ALA A 232 9.92 -5.66 -7.29
N SER A 233 10.06 -4.58 -8.05
CA SER A 233 10.44 -4.66 -9.47
C SER A 233 11.86 -5.16 -9.66
N ALA A 234 12.81 -4.72 -8.81
CA ALA A 234 14.16 -5.25 -8.81
C ALA A 234 14.21 -6.75 -8.49
N TRP A 235 13.39 -7.19 -7.53
CA TRP A 235 13.25 -8.61 -7.18
C TRP A 235 12.74 -9.45 -8.36
N VAL A 236 11.59 -9.08 -8.93
CA VAL A 236 10.97 -9.81 -10.06
C VAL A 236 11.90 -9.84 -11.27
N ARG A 237 12.58 -8.73 -11.55
CA ARG A 237 13.55 -8.66 -12.66
C ARG A 237 14.75 -9.58 -12.43
N ASN A 238 15.24 -9.70 -11.20
CA ASN A 238 16.36 -10.59 -10.87
C ASN A 238 15.98 -12.08 -10.92
N LEU A 239 14.71 -12.43 -10.70
CA LEU A 239 14.23 -13.81 -10.90
C LEU A 239 14.23 -14.23 -12.37
N GLY A 240 14.16 -13.29 -13.30
CA GLY A 240 14.21 -13.57 -14.74
C GLY A 240 13.00 -14.32 -15.29
N VAL A 241 11.86 -14.27 -14.59
CA VAL A 241 10.62 -14.97 -14.99
C VAL A 241 9.77 -14.17 -15.98
N ALA A 242 9.74 -12.84 -15.84
CA ALA A 242 8.97 -11.94 -16.70
C ALA A 242 9.77 -11.56 -17.96
N SER A 243 9.08 -11.31 -19.08
CA SER A 243 9.70 -10.78 -20.30
C SER A 243 10.05 -9.30 -20.14
N GLU A 244 9.19 -8.55 -19.48
CA GLU A 244 9.38 -7.15 -19.14
C GLU A 244 8.85 -6.87 -17.74
N VAL A 245 9.51 -5.95 -17.03
CA VAL A 245 9.07 -5.48 -15.70
C VAL A 245 8.97 -3.97 -15.72
N SER A 246 7.79 -3.44 -15.41
CA SER A 246 7.53 -2.01 -15.32
C SER A 246 6.85 -1.65 -13.99
N GLN A 247 6.86 -0.37 -13.65
CA GLN A 247 6.21 0.15 -12.44
C GLN A 247 5.61 1.54 -12.67
N LEU A 248 4.49 1.83 -12.02
CA LEU A 248 3.86 3.15 -12.07
C LEU A 248 4.69 4.19 -11.30
N ALA A 249 5.25 5.16 -12.02
CA ALA A 249 5.96 6.29 -11.43
C ALA A 249 5.00 7.12 -10.55
N GLY A 250 5.42 7.38 -9.31
CA GLY A 250 4.58 8.09 -8.34
C GLY A 250 3.42 7.27 -7.75
N GLY A 251 3.20 6.04 -8.22
CA GLY A 251 2.15 5.15 -7.72
C GLY A 251 0.73 5.64 -8.03
N ILE A 252 -0.26 5.03 -7.35
CA ILE A 252 -1.68 5.34 -7.51
C ILE A 252 -1.94 6.85 -7.32
N HIS A 253 -1.23 7.50 -6.41
CA HIS A 253 -1.36 8.92 -6.14
C HIS A 253 -1.20 9.78 -7.42
N SER A 254 -0.08 9.65 -8.12
CA SER A 254 0.17 10.42 -9.35
C SER A 254 -0.74 10.00 -10.51
N TYR A 255 -1.21 8.75 -10.54
CA TYR A 255 -2.23 8.33 -11.51
C TYR A 255 -3.58 9.02 -11.26
N LEU A 256 -4.05 9.03 -10.01
CA LEU A 256 -5.33 9.66 -9.67
C LEU A 256 -5.30 11.18 -9.87
N GLU A 257 -4.19 11.83 -9.56
CA GLU A 257 -3.99 13.24 -9.89
C GLU A 257 -4.21 13.51 -11.38
N ARG A 258 -3.77 12.60 -12.26
CA ARG A 258 -3.91 12.75 -13.71
C ARG A 258 -5.31 12.41 -14.22
N PHE A 259 -5.88 11.27 -13.80
CA PHE A 259 -7.08 10.66 -14.40
C PHE A 259 -8.34 10.71 -13.54
N SER A 260 -8.29 11.18 -12.28
CA SER A 260 -9.47 11.34 -11.44
C SER A 260 -9.86 12.81 -11.28
N PRO A 261 -11.00 13.26 -11.87
CA PRO A 261 -11.53 14.59 -11.63
C PRO A 261 -11.81 14.88 -10.15
N ALA A 262 -12.27 13.88 -9.39
CA ALA A 262 -12.54 14.00 -7.96
C ALA A 262 -11.25 14.19 -7.14
N ALA A 263 -10.16 13.51 -7.51
CA ALA A 263 -8.86 13.72 -6.88
C ALA A 263 -8.31 15.13 -7.15
N LYS A 264 -8.44 15.63 -8.39
CA LYS A 264 -8.07 17.02 -8.74
C LYS A 264 -8.85 18.05 -7.90
N ALA A 265 -10.14 17.81 -7.69
CA ALA A 265 -10.99 18.67 -6.85
C ALA A 265 -10.64 18.60 -5.35
N SER A 266 -10.07 17.48 -4.88
CA SER A 266 -9.71 17.25 -3.47
C SER A 266 -8.29 17.74 -3.11
N GLY A 267 -7.65 18.54 -3.96
CA GLY A 267 -6.32 19.11 -3.70
C GLY A 267 -5.17 18.10 -3.77
N VAL A 268 -5.33 17.02 -4.55
CA VAL A 268 -4.24 16.07 -4.82
C VAL A 268 -3.27 16.68 -5.82
N ALA A 269 -1.99 16.78 -5.45
CA ALA A 269 -0.95 17.34 -6.31
C ALA A 269 0.41 16.67 -6.09
N THR A 270 1.12 16.32 -7.16
CA THR A 270 2.52 15.88 -7.11
C THR A 270 3.38 17.06 -7.48
N ARG A 271 4.26 17.49 -6.57
CA ARG A 271 5.27 18.52 -6.83
C ARG A 271 6.64 17.87 -7.02
N VAL A 272 7.28 18.22 -8.12
CA VAL A 272 8.69 17.94 -8.36
C VAL A 272 9.41 19.29 -8.29
N PRO A 273 10.49 19.42 -7.51
CA PRO A 273 11.32 20.62 -7.53
C PRO A 273 11.72 20.96 -8.96
N ALA A 274 11.57 22.23 -9.36
CA ALA A 274 12.02 22.67 -10.67
C ALA A 274 13.52 22.40 -10.76
N ALA A 275 13.95 21.65 -11.80
CA ALA A 275 15.37 21.47 -12.05
C ALA A 275 16.02 22.85 -12.16
N ASN A 276 17.01 23.13 -11.31
CA ASN A 276 17.78 24.37 -11.38
C ASN A 276 18.29 24.55 -12.81
N ALA A 277 17.65 25.47 -13.54
CA ALA A 277 18.13 25.99 -14.81
C ALA A 277 19.33 26.90 -14.55
N ASN A 278 20.43 26.33 -14.07
CA ASN A 278 21.74 26.96 -14.11
C ASN A 278 22.56 26.17 -15.13
N GLY A 279 22.77 26.80 -16.28
CA GLY A 279 23.53 26.23 -17.38
C GLY A 279 24.96 25.94 -16.97
N GLU A 280 25.36 24.70 -17.18
CA GLU A 280 26.74 24.32 -17.45
C GLU A 280 26.70 23.43 -18.70
N ASP A 281 27.52 23.80 -19.68
CA ASP A 281 27.49 23.33 -21.06
C ASP A 281 27.59 21.81 -21.20
N ALA A 282 26.63 21.24 -21.93
CA ALA A 282 26.79 19.92 -22.52
C ALA A 282 27.89 19.99 -23.59
N PRO A 283 28.86 19.04 -23.63
CA PRO A 283 29.89 19.08 -24.66
C PRO A 283 29.27 18.86 -26.04
N SER A 284 29.53 19.84 -26.92
CA SER A 284 29.10 19.90 -28.30
C SER A 284 29.48 18.63 -29.06
N ARG A 285 28.50 17.93 -29.63
CA ARG A 285 28.74 16.89 -30.63
C ARG A 285 29.00 17.56 -31.98
N ASP A 286 30.28 17.62 -32.34
CA ASP A 286 30.76 17.98 -33.67
C ASP A 286 30.54 16.80 -34.64
N PRO A 287 29.80 16.94 -35.75
CA PRO A 287 29.52 15.84 -36.67
C PRO A 287 30.40 15.94 -37.91
N THR A 288 31.68 15.58 -37.83
CA THR A 288 32.51 15.32 -39.03
C THR A 288 33.57 14.23 -38.80
N ALA A 289 33.83 13.45 -39.87
CA ALA A 289 34.80 12.35 -40.03
C ALA A 289 34.32 10.95 -39.56
N VAL A 290 33.58 10.18 -40.38
CA VAL A 290 34.03 9.31 -41.50
C VAL A 290 34.87 8.10 -41.05
N SER A 291 34.35 6.87 -41.25
CA SER A 291 34.92 5.89 -42.21
C SER A 291 34.38 4.46 -42.03
N THR A 292 33.66 3.98 -43.07
CA THR A 292 33.66 2.63 -43.70
C THR A 292 33.35 1.36 -42.87
N THR A 293 32.60 0.34 -43.34
CA THR A 293 32.26 -0.12 -44.71
C THR A 293 31.12 -1.15 -44.70
N ALA A 294 30.45 -1.26 -45.86
CA ALA A 294 29.69 -2.39 -46.42
C ALA A 294 28.30 -2.68 -45.81
N ALA A 295 27.20 -2.84 -46.55
CA ALA A 295 26.88 -2.88 -47.98
C ALA A 295 25.32 -2.80 -48.06
N GLU A 296 24.71 -1.90 -48.85
CA GLU A 296 24.03 -2.20 -50.14
C GLU A 296 22.91 -3.26 -50.03
N ILE A 297 21.67 -3.14 -50.53
CA ILE A 297 20.99 -2.49 -51.69
C ILE A 297 19.47 -2.90 -51.49
N VAL A 298 18.42 -2.10 -51.70
CA VAL A 298 17.64 -1.74 -52.93
C VAL A 298 16.55 -0.73 -52.43
N ALA A 299 16.49 0.53 -52.88
CA ALA A 299 15.61 1.12 -53.92
C ALA A 299 14.11 0.69 -53.84
N SER A 300 13.06 1.50 -54.02
CA SER A 300 12.83 2.72 -54.80
C SER A 300 11.38 3.16 -54.57
N GLY A 301 11.07 4.46 -54.73
CA GLY A 301 9.69 4.90 -55.06
C GLY A 301 9.33 6.30 -54.57
N ALA A 302 9.62 7.31 -55.38
CA ALA A 302 9.20 8.71 -55.22
C ALA A 302 7.71 8.91 -55.56
N GLY A 303 7.11 10.01 -55.07
CA GLY A 303 5.79 10.48 -55.53
C GLY A 303 5.13 11.50 -54.62
N GLU A 304 5.62 12.75 -54.70
CA GLU A 304 4.89 14.03 -54.82
C GLU A 304 3.53 14.33 -54.13
N GLU A 305 3.48 15.60 -53.71
CA GLU A 305 2.34 16.53 -53.55
C GLU A 305 1.55 16.58 -52.23
N ALA A 306 1.77 17.68 -51.51
CA ALA A 306 0.80 18.28 -50.59
C ALA A 306 -0.32 18.98 -51.38
N PRO A 307 -1.53 19.10 -50.79
CA PRO A 307 -1.94 20.46 -50.45
C PRO A 307 -2.62 20.61 -49.07
N VAL A 308 -2.25 21.73 -48.46
CA VAL A 308 -2.99 22.67 -47.60
C VAL A 308 -4.49 22.40 -47.33
N GLY A 309 -4.84 22.42 -46.04
CA GLY A 309 -6.04 23.11 -45.54
C GLY A 309 -7.16 22.23 -44.99
N GLY A 310 -7.37 22.29 -43.66
CA GLY A 310 -8.55 21.70 -43.01
C GLY A 310 -8.38 21.56 -41.50
N ASP A 311 -8.45 22.69 -40.78
CA ASP A 311 -8.65 22.74 -39.33
C ASP A 311 -9.99 22.10 -38.97
N GLU A 312 -10.03 20.79 -38.68
CA GLU A 312 -11.23 20.17 -38.09
C GLU A 312 -10.94 18.78 -37.47
N GLU A 313 -9.96 18.68 -36.57
CA GLU A 313 -9.80 17.46 -35.75
C GLU A 313 -9.18 17.74 -34.36
N LYS A 314 -9.74 18.71 -33.63
CA LYS A 314 -9.45 18.91 -32.18
C LYS A 314 -10.64 18.66 -31.26
N GLY A 315 -11.79 18.26 -31.79
CA GLY A 315 -13.01 18.02 -31.03
C GLY A 315 -13.25 16.58 -30.58
N ALA A 316 -12.57 15.58 -31.16
CA ALA A 316 -12.90 14.17 -30.97
C ALA A 316 -12.06 13.42 -29.93
N ASN A 317 -10.95 14.00 -29.44
CA ASN A 317 -10.05 13.32 -28.48
C ASN A 317 -10.33 13.64 -27.01
N ALA A 318 -11.07 14.71 -26.69
CA ALA A 318 -11.34 15.09 -25.30
C ALA A 318 -12.29 14.12 -24.56
N ALA A 319 -13.07 13.30 -25.28
CA ALA A 319 -14.00 12.35 -24.68
C ALA A 319 -13.33 11.03 -24.24
N LYS A 320 -12.19 10.66 -24.85
CA LYS A 320 -11.44 9.42 -24.50
C LYS A 320 -10.56 9.57 -23.26
N ASP A 321 -10.22 10.79 -22.86
CA ASP A 321 -9.37 11.10 -21.70
C ASP A 321 -10.10 11.08 -20.35
N SER A 322 -11.34 10.58 -20.31
CA SER A 322 -12.20 10.58 -19.11
C SER A 322 -12.27 9.24 -18.38
N GLU A 323 -11.72 8.16 -18.93
CA GLU A 323 -11.75 6.85 -18.28
C GLU A 323 -10.73 6.80 -17.14
N CYS A 324 -11.16 6.40 -15.95
CA CYS A 324 -10.27 6.10 -14.83
C CYS A 324 -10.35 4.60 -14.54
N PHE A 325 -9.25 3.88 -14.78
CA PHE A 325 -9.15 2.45 -14.47
C PHE A 325 -9.03 2.13 -12.98
N PHE A 326 -8.78 3.12 -12.11
CA PHE A 326 -8.72 2.90 -10.67
C PHE A 326 -10.13 2.96 -10.07
N GLU A 327 -10.52 1.90 -9.36
CA GLU A 327 -11.85 1.75 -8.77
C GLU A 327 -11.74 1.71 -7.24
N GLY A 328 -12.49 2.57 -6.55
CA GLY A 328 -12.53 2.66 -5.09
C GLY A 328 -11.73 3.85 -4.54
N ILE A 329 -11.06 3.63 -3.40
CA ILE A 329 -10.33 4.67 -2.66
C ILE A 329 -8.84 4.34 -2.61
N ASN A 330 -7.99 5.35 -2.80
CA ASN A 330 -6.55 5.21 -2.59
C ASN A 330 -6.23 5.34 -1.09
N PHE A 331 -5.88 4.20 -0.47
CA PHE A 331 -5.45 4.14 0.92
C PHE A 331 -4.06 4.77 1.08
N GLN A 332 -3.96 5.82 1.90
CA GLN A 332 -2.68 6.41 2.30
C GLN A 332 -2.29 5.94 3.70
N PHE A 333 -0.98 5.96 3.97
CA PHE A 333 -0.35 5.34 5.14
C PHE A 333 -0.94 5.81 6.49
N ASP A 334 -1.66 6.94 6.50
CA ASP A 334 -2.50 7.37 7.61
C ASP A 334 -4.00 7.19 7.32
N LYS A 335 -4.68 6.43 8.19
CA LYS A 335 -6.09 6.01 8.11
C LYS A 335 -7.07 7.18 7.90
N ARG A 336 -6.67 8.39 8.26
CA ARG A 336 -7.49 9.60 8.17
C ARG A 336 -7.50 10.23 6.79
N PHE A 337 -6.66 9.74 5.89
CA PHE A 337 -6.52 10.30 4.56
C PHE A 337 -6.79 9.27 3.48
N SER A 338 -7.95 9.43 2.85
CA SER A 338 -8.42 8.55 1.80
C SER A 338 -8.83 9.42 0.62
N GLN A 339 -8.20 9.21 -0.53
CA GLN A 339 -8.57 9.92 -1.76
C GLN A 339 -9.67 9.13 -2.46
N SER A 340 -10.90 9.63 -2.42
CA SER A 340 -12.02 9.04 -3.13
C SER A 340 -11.95 9.40 -4.62
N VAL A 341 -12.28 8.43 -5.48
CA VAL A 341 -12.50 8.67 -6.91
C VAL A 341 -13.90 9.23 -7.19
N VAL A 342 -14.78 9.26 -6.18
CA VAL A 342 -16.18 9.71 -6.31
C VAL A 342 -16.28 11.17 -5.91
N GLY A 343 -16.72 12.02 -6.85
CA GLY A 343 -17.17 13.39 -6.56
C GLY A 343 -18.65 13.39 -6.21
N GLU A 344 -19.07 14.26 -5.30
CA GLU A 344 -20.49 14.52 -5.07
C GLU A 344 -21.12 15.07 -6.36
N GLY A 345 -21.89 14.24 -7.08
CA GLY A 345 -22.76 14.69 -8.18
C GLY A 345 -22.47 14.18 -9.59
N SER A 346 -21.47 13.33 -9.84
CA SER A 346 -21.33 12.68 -11.15
C SER A 346 -22.11 11.36 -11.19
N GLY A 347 -23.06 11.25 -12.11
CA GLY A 347 -23.95 10.10 -12.33
C GLY A 347 -23.27 8.81 -12.81
N ILE A 348 -22.04 8.53 -12.38
CA ILE A 348 -21.43 7.22 -12.48
C ILE A 348 -21.95 6.39 -11.31
N SER A 349 -22.99 5.59 -11.53
CA SER A 349 -23.22 4.43 -10.67
C SER A 349 -21.98 3.52 -10.81
N SER A 350 -21.38 2.93 -9.78
CA SER A 350 -22.05 2.29 -8.67
C SER A 350 -21.02 1.75 -7.66
N ILE A 351 -21.35 1.90 -6.37
CA ILE A 351 -20.93 1.07 -5.23
C ILE A 351 -19.43 1.12 -4.87
N PRO A 352 -19.07 1.59 -3.66
CA PRO A 352 -17.73 1.36 -3.10
C PRO A 352 -17.37 -0.12 -3.19
N ARG A 353 -16.23 -0.44 -3.82
CA ARG A 353 -15.67 -1.80 -3.83
C ARG A 353 -15.54 -2.37 -2.41
N ALA A 354 -15.41 -1.47 -1.45
CA ALA A 354 -15.36 -1.71 -0.02
C ALA A 354 -16.77 -1.78 0.58
N VAL A 355 -17.09 -2.92 1.22
CA VAL A 355 -18.33 -3.10 1.97
C VAL A 355 -18.02 -3.41 3.43
N CYS A 356 -18.96 -3.10 4.30
CA CYS A 356 -18.92 -3.55 5.68
C CYS A 356 -18.90 -5.08 5.70
N LEU A 357 -17.87 -5.66 6.32
CA LEU A 357 -17.69 -7.10 6.40
C LEU A 357 -18.89 -7.80 7.09
N SER A 358 -19.61 -7.09 7.96
CA SER A 358 -20.73 -7.67 8.72
C SER A 358 -22.09 -7.54 8.03
N CYS A 359 -22.39 -6.41 7.37
CA CYS A 359 -23.73 -6.16 6.81
C CYS A 359 -23.73 -5.92 5.30
N ALA A 360 -22.57 -5.96 4.65
CA ALA A 360 -22.37 -5.69 3.23
C ALA A 360 -22.79 -4.29 2.76
N THR A 361 -23.19 -3.38 3.66
CA THR A 361 -23.43 -1.98 3.32
C THR A 361 -22.14 -1.34 2.80
N PRO A 362 -22.20 -0.53 1.72
CA PRO A 362 -21.10 0.30 1.27
C PRO A 362 -20.31 0.95 2.42
N TRP A 363 -19.03 0.60 2.56
CA TRP A 363 -18.20 1.09 3.65
C TRP A 363 -16.71 0.97 3.33
N SER A 364 -16.00 2.09 3.34
CA SER A 364 -14.60 2.17 2.92
C SER A 364 -13.64 2.68 4.00
N GLU A 365 -14.14 3.08 5.17
CA GLU A 365 -13.32 3.62 6.24
C GLU A 365 -12.76 2.51 7.15
N THR A 366 -11.44 2.49 7.33
CA THR A 366 -10.80 1.67 8.37
C THR A 366 -10.67 2.47 9.66
N ARG A 367 -10.90 1.84 10.81
CA ARG A 367 -10.86 2.52 12.12
C ARG A 367 -9.78 1.98 13.02
N GLU A 368 -9.29 2.84 13.91
CA GLU A 368 -8.49 2.39 15.04
C GLU A 368 -9.32 1.51 15.98
N GLY A 369 -8.71 0.44 16.49
CA GLY A 369 -9.41 -0.57 17.30
C GLY A 369 -10.27 -1.55 16.50
N VAL A 370 -10.70 -1.22 15.28
CA VAL A 370 -11.45 -2.13 14.39
C VAL A 370 -10.49 -3.03 13.62
N GLN A 371 -9.85 -3.91 14.39
CA GLN A 371 -8.84 -4.83 13.92
C GLN A 371 -9.25 -6.26 14.23
N CYS A 372 -8.90 -7.18 13.34
CA CYS A 372 -9.06 -8.59 13.60
C CYS A 372 -8.31 -8.97 14.88
N PHE A 373 -9.00 -9.61 15.83
CA PHE A 373 -8.43 -10.04 17.10
C PHE A 373 -7.17 -10.92 16.91
N VAL A 374 -7.13 -11.68 15.82
CA VAL A 374 -6.14 -12.72 15.53
C VAL A 374 -4.92 -12.16 14.82
N CYS A 375 -5.09 -11.55 13.63
CA CYS A 375 -3.97 -11.03 12.85
C CYS A 375 -3.68 -9.55 13.06
N LYS A 376 -4.58 -8.82 13.73
CA LYS A 376 -4.53 -7.35 13.88
C LYS A 376 -4.67 -6.55 12.57
N ASP A 377 -5.01 -7.19 11.46
CA ASP A 377 -5.36 -6.49 10.22
C ASP A 377 -6.66 -5.70 10.40
N PHE A 378 -6.76 -4.56 9.72
CA PHE A 378 -7.96 -3.75 9.73
C PHE A 378 -9.13 -4.48 9.09
N VAL A 379 -10.31 -4.27 9.67
CA VAL A 379 -11.56 -4.83 9.18
C VAL A 379 -12.49 -3.67 8.84
N LEU A 380 -13.09 -3.71 7.65
CA LEU A 380 -14.09 -2.73 7.23
C LEU A 380 -15.41 -3.05 7.95
N LEU A 381 -15.79 -2.23 8.93
CA LEU A 381 -17.08 -2.33 9.64
C LEU A 381 -17.69 -0.93 9.75
N CYS A 382 -18.97 -0.80 9.38
CA CYS A 382 -19.71 0.45 9.49
C CYS A 382 -20.04 0.83 10.93
N ASP A 383 -20.37 2.09 11.17
CA ASP A 383 -20.79 2.63 12.48
C ASP A 383 -21.82 1.76 13.19
N ASP A 384 -22.86 1.36 12.46
CA ASP A 384 -23.94 0.54 13.01
C ASP A 384 -23.45 -0.84 13.41
N CYS A 385 -22.51 -1.43 12.68
CA CYS A 385 -21.97 -2.74 13.02
C CYS A 385 -20.96 -2.65 14.17
N VAL A 386 -20.13 -1.60 14.22
CA VAL A 386 -19.19 -1.38 15.31
C VAL A 386 -19.94 -1.09 16.62
N SER A 387 -20.97 -0.25 16.59
CA SER A 387 -21.78 0.08 17.78
C SER A 387 -22.56 -1.12 18.33
N LYS A 388 -22.95 -2.08 17.47
CA LYS A 388 -23.58 -3.35 17.88
C LYS A 388 -22.59 -4.35 18.48
N MET A 389 -21.29 -4.21 18.22
CA MET A 389 -20.26 -5.05 18.81
C MET A 389 -19.82 -4.45 20.15
N SER A 390 -20.04 -5.15 21.27
CA SER A 390 -19.48 -4.69 22.55
C SER A 390 -17.96 -4.79 22.51
N LEU A 391 -17.28 -3.68 22.22
CA LEU A 391 -15.83 -3.56 22.27
C LEU A 391 -15.39 -3.56 23.73
N THR A 392 -15.25 -4.74 24.35
CA THR A 392 -14.43 -4.84 25.57
C THR A 392 -12.97 -4.56 25.20
N PRO A 393 -12.30 -3.58 25.84
CA PRO A 393 -10.88 -3.34 25.65
C PRO A 393 -10.08 -4.63 25.86
N LEU A 394 -9.02 -4.82 25.08
CA LEU A 394 -8.11 -5.97 25.17
C LEU A 394 -7.19 -5.85 26.40
N ASP A 395 -7.76 -5.57 27.56
CA ASP A 395 -7.04 -5.32 28.80
C ASP A 395 -7.14 -6.56 29.67
N GLY A 396 -6.41 -7.61 29.29
CA GLY A 396 -6.37 -8.83 30.09
C GLY A 396 -6.25 -10.08 29.25
N PHE A 397 -5.08 -10.69 29.28
CA PHE A 397 -4.83 -11.99 28.67
C PHE A 397 -5.49 -13.11 29.52
N SER A 398 -6.83 -13.19 29.52
CA SER A 398 -7.58 -14.33 30.10
C SER A 398 -7.51 -15.58 29.21
N GLY A 399 -6.97 -15.47 27.99
CA GLY A 399 -6.75 -16.61 27.10
C GLY A 399 -8.00 -17.11 26.38
N GLU A 400 -9.16 -16.55 26.69
CA GLU A 400 -10.41 -16.76 25.96
C GLU A 400 -10.66 -15.59 25.00
N ARG A 401 -11.18 -15.90 23.81
CA ARG A 401 -11.58 -14.89 22.84
C ARG A 401 -12.86 -14.23 23.36
N PRO A 402 -12.95 -12.89 23.41
CA PRO A 402 -14.22 -12.21 23.66
C PRO A 402 -15.28 -12.70 22.66
N GLU A 403 -16.52 -12.90 23.11
CA GLU A 403 -17.63 -13.32 22.23
C GLU A 403 -17.82 -12.35 21.05
N ASN A 404 -17.55 -11.05 21.27
CA ASN A 404 -17.66 -9.98 20.28
C ASN A 404 -16.33 -9.58 19.62
N ALA A 405 -15.35 -10.49 19.59
CA ALA A 405 -14.08 -10.19 18.94
C ALA A 405 -14.25 -9.96 17.43
N ILE A 406 -13.77 -8.81 16.94
CA ILE A 406 -13.73 -8.51 15.50
C ILE A 406 -12.81 -9.52 14.80
N LEU A 407 -13.28 -10.11 13.69
CA LEU A 407 -12.51 -11.06 12.89
C LEU A 407 -12.56 -10.63 11.42
N CYS A 408 -11.43 -10.64 10.72
CA CYS A 408 -11.40 -10.42 9.28
C CYS A 408 -12.04 -11.62 8.55
N ALA A 409 -12.36 -11.45 7.26
CA ALA A 409 -12.97 -12.51 6.43
C ALA A 409 -12.20 -13.85 6.54
N GLU A 410 -10.87 -13.79 6.49
CA GLU A 410 -10.03 -14.99 6.61
C GLU A 410 -10.03 -15.62 8.00
N HIS A 411 -10.44 -14.90 9.05
CA HIS A 411 -10.53 -15.41 10.42
C HIS A 411 -11.97 -15.55 10.92
N GLN A 412 -12.98 -15.27 10.09
CA GLN A 412 -14.39 -15.48 10.46
C GLN A 412 -14.66 -16.95 10.80
N PHE A 413 -13.91 -17.91 10.23
CA PHE A 413 -13.99 -19.32 10.62
C PHE A 413 -13.68 -19.58 12.10
N LEU A 414 -12.99 -18.65 12.77
CA LEU A 414 -12.78 -18.74 14.21
C LEU A 414 -14.03 -18.32 14.96
N ALA A 415 -14.86 -17.42 14.42
CA ALA A 415 -16.15 -16.96 14.99
C ALA A 415 -17.05 -18.15 15.32
N ASP A 416 -17.05 -19.16 14.44
CA ASP A 416 -17.78 -20.41 14.56
C ASP A 416 -17.31 -21.25 15.77
N ASP A 417 -18.26 -21.88 16.47
CA ASP A 417 -17.99 -22.75 17.63
C ASP A 417 -16.88 -23.76 17.31
N TRP A 418 -16.01 -24.04 18.28
CA TRP A 418 -14.92 -25.01 18.13
C TRP A 418 -15.45 -26.38 17.67
N ARG A 419 -16.71 -26.70 18.03
CA ARG A 419 -17.47 -27.86 17.56
C ARG A 419 -17.67 -27.84 16.05
N SER A 420 -18.15 -26.72 15.50
CA SER A 420 -18.34 -26.51 14.06
C SER A 420 -17.03 -26.59 13.28
N ARG A 421 -15.90 -26.26 13.93
CA ARG A 421 -14.57 -26.44 13.35
C ARG A 421 -14.18 -27.92 13.28
N VAL A 422 -14.28 -28.69 14.37
CA VAL A 422 -13.85 -30.09 14.34
C VAL A 422 -14.78 -30.96 13.47
N ALA A 423 -16.08 -30.66 13.45
CA ALA A 423 -17.03 -31.34 12.56
C ALA A 423 -16.67 -31.19 11.07
N ARG A 424 -16.11 -30.03 10.66
CA ARG A 424 -15.70 -29.77 9.28
C ARG A 424 -14.35 -30.39 8.88
N LEU A 425 -13.55 -30.86 9.85
CA LEU A 425 -12.26 -31.49 9.57
C LEU A 425 -12.36 -33.00 9.31
N ASP A 426 -13.54 -33.59 9.46
CA ASP A 426 -13.82 -35.03 9.29
C ASP A 426 -12.75 -35.94 9.92
N LEU A 427 -12.33 -35.60 11.15
CA LEU A 427 -11.26 -36.32 11.83
C LEU A 427 -11.71 -37.75 12.15
N SER A 428 -10.85 -38.74 11.92
CA SER A 428 -11.10 -40.11 12.38
C SER A 428 -10.93 -40.22 13.91
N ASP A 429 -11.58 -41.21 14.52
CA ASP A 429 -11.46 -41.50 15.95
C ASP A 429 -10.00 -41.76 16.36
N GLU A 430 -9.26 -42.46 15.49
CA GLU A 430 -7.81 -42.69 15.63
C GLU A 430 -7.03 -41.37 15.67
N THR A 431 -7.36 -40.41 14.81
CA THR A 431 -6.69 -39.11 14.76
C THR A 431 -6.95 -38.31 16.04
N ILE A 432 -8.19 -38.31 16.52
CA ILE A 432 -8.59 -37.63 17.77
C ILE A 432 -7.81 -38.24 18.94
N ALA A 433 -7.83 -39.57 19.07
CA ALA A 433 -7.18 -40.28 20.16
C ALA A 433 -5.65 -40.11 20.16
N GLN A 434 -4.99 -40.18 19.00
CA GLN A 434 -3.56 -39.93 18.85
C GLN A 434 -3.18 -38.49 19.22
N HIS A 435 -4.01 -37.50 18.83
CA HIS A 435 -3.75 -36.09 19.12
C HIS A 435 -3.84 -35.79 20.62
N ILE A 436 -4.82 -36.38 21.33
CA ILE A 436 -4.95 -36.25 22.79
C ILE A 436 -3.67 -36.76 23.47
N VAL A 437 -3.22 -37.97 23.14
CA VAL A 437 -2.00 -38.57 23.72
C VAL A 437 -0.75 -37.73 23.42
N ALA A 438 -0.64 -37.15 22.22
CA ALA A 438 0.46 -36.26 21.88
C ALA A 438 0.46 -34.95 22.71
N LEU A 439 -0.70 -34.35 22.95
CA LEU A 439 -0.83 -33.17 23.80
C LEU A 439 -0.49 -33.48 25.27
N GLU A 440 -0.92 -34.64 25.77
CA GLU A 440 -0.56 -35.10 27.12
C GLU A 440 0.95 -35.30 27.28
N ARG A 441 1.63 -35.87 26.28
CA ARG A 441 3.10 -35.98 26.26
C ARG A 441 3.77 -34.62 26.37
N LEU A 442 3.31 -33.65 25.58
CA LEU A 442 3.83 -32.27 25.62
C LEU A 442 3.59 -31.62 26.98
N LEU A 443 2.44 -31.87 27.61
CA LEU A 443 2.12 -31.38 28.94
C LEU A 443 3.03 -31.99 30.01
N ARG A 444 3.30 -33.30 29.94
CA ARG A 444 4.25 -34.00 30.84
C ARG A 444 5.69 -33.53 30.63
N ALA A 445 6.14 -33.39 29.38
CA ALA A 445 7.47 -32.87 29.06
C ALA A 445 7.67 -31.42 29.55
N SER A 446 6.62 -30.60 29.43
CA SER A 446 6.61 -29.21 29.94
C SER A 446 6.64 -29.12 31.47
N SER A 447 6.38 -30.22 32.18
CA SER A 447 6.41 -30.27 33.65
C SER A 447 7.77 -30.60 34.24
N ARG A 448 8.73 -31.08 33.42
CA ARG A 448 10.09 -31.44 33.87
C ARG A 448 11.10 -30.29 33.89
N LYS A 449 10.82 -29.17 33.23
CA LYS A 449 11.73 -28.00 33.19
C LYS A 449 11.36 -26.98 34.28
N ARG A 450 12.22 -26.78 35.27
CA ARG A 450 12.07 -25.76 36.34
C ARG A 450 12.04 -24.35 35.72
N GLN A 451 10.99 -23.61 36.04
CA GLN A 451 10.82 -22.14 35.99
C GLN A 451 11.28 -21.40 34.72
N GLN A 452 10.32 -21.12 33.83
CA GLN A 452 10.34 -19.91 32.99
C GLN A 452 8.95 -19.27 32.93
N ARG A 453 8.92 -17.94 33.11
CA ARG A 453 7.73 -17.08 32.98
C ARG A 453 7.24 -17.20 31.52
N GLY A 454 6.15 -17.93 31.30
CA GLY A 454 5.65 -18.30 29.97
C GLY A 454 5.12 -19.75 29.88
N GLN A 455 5.64 -20.67 30.70
CA GLN A 455 5.16 -22.06 30.72
C GLN A 455 3.74 -22.22 31.29
N ALA A 456 3.32 -21.39 32.24
CA ALA A 456 1.99 -21.50 32.85
C ALA A 456 0.88 -21.32 31.80
N LYS A 457 0.99 -20.30 30.94
CA LYS A 457 0.08 -20.05 29.82
C LYS A 457 0.08 -21.19 28.81
N ARG A 458 1.26 -21.73 28.49
CA ARG A 458 1.40 -22.90 27.59
C ARG A 458 0.73 -24.16 28.17
N LYS A 459 0.89 -24.42 29.48
CA LYS A 459 0.26 -25.55 30.17
C LYS A 459 -1.25 -25.40 30.23
N ALA A 460 -1.76 -24.20 30.52
CA ALA A 460 -3.19 -23.90 30.49
C ALA A 460 -3.79 -24.16 29.11
N ARG A 461 -3.14 -23.68 28.04
CA ARG A 461 -3.57 -23.92 26.65
C ARG A 461 -3.57 -25.42 26.30
N LEU A 462 -2.55 -26.18 26.70
CA LEU A 462 -2.49 -27.62 26.45
C LEU A 462 -3.63 -28.37 27.17
N ARG A 463 -3.94 -28.01 28.43
CA ARG A 463 -5.05 -28.61 29.18
C ARG A 463 -6.41 -28.36 28.52
N LEU A 464 -6.67 -27.11 28.14
CA LEU A 464 -7.92 -26.75 27.47
C LEU A 464 -8.10 -27.49 26.13
N GLN A 465 -7.01 -27.69 25.38
CA GLN A 465 -7.06 -28.45 24.13
C GLN A 465 -7.34 -29.94 24.37
N ILE A 466 -6.75 -30.54 25.40
CA ILE A 466 -7.02 -31.93 25.81
C ILE A 466 -8.49 -32.08 26.20
N GLU A 467 -9.00 -31.22 27.07
CA GLU A 467 -10.38 -31.26 27.57
C GLU A 467 -11.42 -31.19 26.44
N ARG A 468 -11.22 -30.30 25.46
CA ARG A 468 -12.12 -30.19 24.30
C ARG A 468 -12.13 -31.45 23.44
N LEU A 469 -10.96 -32.05 23.19
CA LEU A 469 -10.86 -33.27 22.39
C LEU A 469 -11.38 -34.50 23.15
N GLU A 470 -11.20 -34.56 24.48
CA GLU A 470 -11.80 -35.60 25.32
C GLU A 470 -13.33 -35.51 25.34
N THR A 471 -13.87 -34.30 25.39
CA THR A 471 -15.33 -34.08 25.28
C THR A 471 -15.85 -34.59 23.94
N LEU A 472 -15.15 -34.29 22.84
CA LEU A 472 -15.50 -34.80 21.52
C LEU A 472 -15.38 -36.33 21.44
N ALA A 473 -14.34 -36.93 22.04
CA ALA A 473 -14.16 -38.38 22.05
C ALA A 473 -15.32 -39.08 22.78
N LYS A 474 -15.80 -38.52 23.89
CA LYS A 474 -16.99 -38.99 24.61
C LYS A 474 -18.26 -38.88 23.76
N GLU A 475 -18.44 -37.76 23.07
CA GLU A 475 -19.60 -37.54 22.19
C GLU A 475 -19.63 -38.53 21.02
N ARG A 476 -18.47 -38.96 20.51
CA ARG A 476 -18.36 -40.00 19.46
C ARG A 476 -18.62 -41.42 19.95
N GLY A 477 -18.63 -41.63 21.26
CA GLY A 477 -19.00 -42.89 21.89
C GLY A 477 -17.84 -43.85 22.17
N SER A 478 -18.21 -45.05 22.61
CA SER A 478 -17.31 -45.99 23.30
C SER A 478 -16.12 -46.48 22.49
N ALA A 479 -16.21 -46.48 21.15
CA ALA A 479 -15.11 -46.91 20.28
C ALA A 479 -13.92 -45.94 20.32
N CYS A 480 -14.19 -44.63 20.26
CA CYS A 480 -13.17 -43.59 20.33
C CYS A 480 -12.52 -43.54 21.72
N GLU A 481 -13.32 -43.72 22.78
CA GLU A 481 -12.81 -43.79 24.17
C GLU A 481 -11.96 -45.04 24.43
N ALA A 482 -12.34 -46.21 23.89
CA ALA A 482 -11.55 -47.43 24.00
C ALA A 482 -10.20 -47.30 23.29
N LEU A 483 -10.18 -46.65 22.14
CA LEU A 483 -8.97 -46.37 21.38
C LEU A 483 -8.05 -45.40 22.13
N LEU A 484 -8.60 -44.32 22.68
CA LEU A 484 -7.86 -43.38 23.53
C LEU A 484 -7.23 -44.08 24.75
N THR A 485 -7.99 -44.97 25.40
CA THR A 485 -7.51 -45.76 26.54
C THR A 485 -6.35 -46.67 26.13
N THR A 486 -6.47 -47.34 24.99
CA THR A 486 -5.43 -48.21 24.43
C THR A 486 -4.16 -47.42 24.12
N LEU A 487 -4.28 -46.26 23.46
CA LEU A 487 -3.15 -45.43 23.09
C LEU A 487 -2.45 -44.82 24.32
N ARG A 488 -3.19 -44.40 25.35
CA ARG A 488 -2.62 -43.97 26.64
C ARG A 488 -1.79 -45.08 27.30
N ALA A 489 -2.29 -46.31 27.29
CA ALA A 489 -1.58 -47.46 27.86
C ALA A 489 -0.27 -47.76 27.09
N ARG A 490 -0.31 -47.71 25.76
CA ARG A 490 0.89 -47.88 24.90
C ARG A 490 1.94 -46.79 25.14
N ASP A 491 1.49 -45.55 25.26
CA ASP A 491 2.34 -44.41 25.56
C ASP A 491 3.04 -44.54 26.92
N GLN A 492 2.33 -44.99 27.96
CA GLN A 492 2.92 -45.25 29.28
C GLN A 492 4.00 -46.34 29.24
N ARG A 493 3.87 -47.32 28.34
CA ARG A 493 4.87 -48.39 28.13
C ARG A 493 6.05 -47.99 27.25
N GLY A 494 6.07 -46.77 26.70
CA GLY A 494 7.15 -46.28 25.86
C GLY A 494 7.22 -46.91 24.47
N GLU A 495 6.13 -47.50 23.99
CA GLU A 495 6.06 -48.10 22.65
C GLU A 495 6.12 -47.02 21.56
N ALA A 496 7.07 -47.13 20.62
CA ALA A 496 7.21 -46.24 19.47
C ALA A 496 6.20 -46.61 18.36
N GLY A 497 5.54 -45.61 17.77
CA GLY A 497 4.57 -45.81 16.69
C GLY A 497 3.53 -44.71 16.50
N PHE A 498 3.78 -43.50 16.99
CA PHE A 498 2.84 -42.39 16.82
C PHE A 498 3.29 -41.52 15.65
N ALA A 499 2.39 -41.24 14.71
CA ALA A 499 2.65 -40.34 13.59
C ALA A 499 3.19 -38.98 14.08
N PRO A 500 4.06 -38.30 13.30
CA PRO A 500 4.63 -37.03 13.70
C PRO A 500 3.54 -35.99 14.02
N PHE A 501 3.71 -35.32 15.16
CA PHE A 501 2.86 -34.25 15.65
C PHE A 501 2.75 -33.12 14.62
N VAL A 502 1.55 -32.95 14.03
CA VAL A 502 1.19 -31.72 13.30
C VAL A 502 0.37 -30.85 14.25
N PRO A 503 0.88 -29.72 14.76
CA PRO A 503 0.10 -28.82 15.59
C PRO A 503 -1.15 -28.35 14.82
N MET A 504 -2.29 -28.18 15.50
CA MET A 504 -3.54 -27.65 14.88
C MET A 504 -3.37 -26.30 14.17
N PHE A 505 -2.29 -25.55 14.44
CA PHE A 505 -1.92 -24.31 13.73
C PHE A 505 -1.25 -24.56 12.37
N ALA A 506 -0.76 -25.78 12.11
CA ALA A 506 -0.13 -26.20 10.86
C ALA A 506 -1.11 -26.90 9.90
N TRP A 507 -2.36 -27.15 10.33
CA TRP A 507 -3.45 -27.52 9.42
C TRP A 507 -3.88 -26.27 8.63
N ARG A 508 -3.20 -26.03 7.50
CA ARG A 508 -3.80 -25.25 6.43
C ARG A 508 -4.99 -26.05 5.91
N PRO A 509 -6.18 -25.46 5.72
CA PRO A 509 -7.16 -26.07 4.84
C PRO A 509 -6.44 -26.35 3.51
N ARG A 510 -6.56 -27.57 2.98
CA ARG A 510 -6.43 -27.72 1.53
C ARG A 510 -7.54 -26.83 0.99
N VAL A 511 -7.17 -25.65 0.52
CA VAL A 511 -8.06 -24.82 -0.28
C VAL A 511 -8.47 -25.75 -1.41
N ALA A 512 -9.72 -26.20 -1.37
CA ALA A 512 -10.32 -26.84 -2.53
C ALA A 512 -10.10 -25.86 -3.67
N THR A 513 -9.32 -26.30 -4.65
CA THR A 513 -9.33 -25.73 -5.99
C THR A 513 -10.79 -25.66 -6.41
N LEU A 514 -11.36 -24.47 -6.36
CA LEU A 514 -12.57 -24.16 -7.12
C LEU A 514 -12.10 -24.06 -8.57
N GLU A 515 -12.42 -25.10 -9.33
CA GLU A 515 -12.53 -25.04 -10.79
C GLU A 515 -13.49 -23.92 -11.21
#